data_AF-A0A920NPF3-F1
#
_entry.id   AF-A0A920NPF3-F1
#
_cell.length_a   1.000
_cell.length_b   1.000
_cell.length_c   1.000
_cell.angle_alpha   90.00
_cell.angle_beta   90.00
_cell.angle_gamma   90.00
#
_symmetry.space_group_name_H-M   'P 1'
#
loop_
_entity.id
_entity.type
_entity.pdbx_description
1 polymer ?
#
loop_
_entity_poly.entity_id
_entity_poly.type
_entity_poly.pdbx_seq_one_letter_code
_entity_poly.pdbx_strand_id
1 'polypeptide(L)' 'MNNGAEPQAFYALNDIVVDRGKSQRMLNCELLANDDFVAKYNADGLIVATPTGSTAYS' A
#
# COMPACT_ATOMS: atom_id res chain seq x y z
N MET A 1 15.56 1.44 -12.81
CA MET A 1 16.68 0.70 -12.23
C MET A 1 16.09 -0.42 -11.41
N ASN A 2 16.02 -1.63 -11.96
CA ASN A 2 15.63 -2.81 -11.18
C ASN A 2 16.90 -3.25 -10.43
N ASN A 3 17.01 -2.89 -9.15
CA ASN A 3 17.97 -3.57 -8.28
C ASN A 3 17.54 -5.04 -8.29
N GLY A 4 18.38 -5.95 -8.80
CA GLY A 4 18.10 -7.39 -8.93
C GLY A 4 18.00 -8.12 -7.59
N ALA A 5 17.28 -7.54 -6.62
CA ALA A 5 16.87 -8.19 -5.41
C ALA A 5 15.61 -9.00 -5.71
N GLU A 6 15.64 -10.28 -5.33
CA GLU A 6 14.47 -11.15 -5.39
C GLU A 6 13.29 -10.50 -4.63
N PRO A 7 12.05 -10.63 -5.12
CA PRO A 7 10.88 -10.10 -4.45
C PRO A 7 10.78 -10.66 -3.03
N GLN A 8 10.70 -9.76 -2.04
CA GLN A 8 10.50 -10.17 -0.65
C GLN A 8 9.01 -10.27 -0.33
N ALA A 9 8.59 -11.41 0.21
CA ALA A 9 7.23 -11.63 0.67
C ALA A 9 7.09 -11.24 2.15
N PHE A 10 6.05 -10.47 2.46
CA PHE A 10 5.65 -10.12 3.82
C PHE A 10 4.21 -10.55 4.04
N TYR A 11 3.88 -10.95 5.28
CA TYR A 11 2.54 -11.37 5.67
C TYR A 11 2.05 -10.51 6.82
N ALA A 12 0.80 -10.07 6.74
CA ALA A 12 0.12 -9.34 7.79
C ALA A 12 -1.25 -9.97 8.03
N LEU A 13 -1.67 -10.03 9.30
CA LEU A 13 -2.98 -10.55 9.67
C LEU A 13 -4.08 -9.52 9.43
N ASN A 14 -3.83 -8.27 9.85
CA ASN A 14 -4.83 -7.21 9.82
C ASN A 14 -4.69 -6.36 8.57
N ASP A 15 -3.58 -5.64 8.44
CA ASP A 15 -3.40 -4.65 7.38
C ASP A 15 -1.92 -4.42 7.04
N ILE A 16 -1.71 -3.89 5.83
CA ILE A 16 -0.43 -3.37 5.36
C ILE A 16 -0.64 -1.89 5.06
N VAL A 17 0.22 -1.06 5.64
CA VAL A 17 0.19 0.40 5.47
C VAL A 17 1.37 0.83 4.60
N VAL A 18 1.06 1.61 3.56
CA VAL A 18 2.04 2.32 2.74
C VAL A 18 1.90 3.80 3.06
N ASP A 19 2.87 4.40 3.74
CA ASP A 19 2.86 5.83 4.08
C ASP A 19 4.10 6.58 3.58
N ARG A 20 4.06 7.92 3.65
CA ARG A 20 5.16 8.81 3.20
C ARG A 20 6.43 8.75 4.06
N GLY A 21 6.47 7.91 5.09
CA GLY A 21 7.52 7.83 6.08
C GLY A 21 7.81 9.19 6.70
N LYS A 22 9.09 9.59 6.67
CA LYS A 22 9.54 10.90 7.15
C LYS A 22 9.36 12.05 6.14
N SER A 23 8.95 11.75 4.90
CA SER A 23 8.75 12.77 3.85
C SER A 23 7.54 13.62 4.17
N GLN A 24 7.57 14.92 3.86
CA GLN A 24 6.43 15.85 3.99
C GLN A 24 5.55 15.93 2.72
N ARG A 25 5.88 15.16 1.67
CA ARG A 25 5.14 15.17 0.40
C ARG A 25 4.07 14.08 0.40
N MET A 26 2.90 14.37 -0.17
CA MET A 26 1.88 13.35 -0.44
C MET A 26 2.42 12.27 -1.38
N LEU A 27 2.01 11.03 -1.13
CA LEU A 27 2.20 9.90 -2.02
C LEU A 27 1.27 10.04 -3.22
N ASN A 28 1.78 9.74 -4.40
CA ASN A 28 0.98 9.57 -5.60
C ASN A 28 1.03 8.08 -5.96
N CYS A 29 -0.11 7.40 -5.84
CA CYS A 29 -0.21 5.95 -6.05
C CYS A 29 -1.25 5.65 -7.13
N GLU A 30 -0.96 4.67 -7.97
CA GLU A 30 -1.93 4.07 -8.90
C GLU A 30 -2.34 2.72 -8.32
N LEU A 31 -3.64 2.54 -8.13
CA LEU A 31 -4.21 1.29 -7.65
C LEU A 31 -4.60 0.45 -8.86
N LEU A 32 -4.05 -0.76 -8.90
CA LEU A 32 -4.41 -1.79 -9.86
C LEU A 32 -4.99 -2.99 -9.10
N ALA A 33 -6.05 -3.59 -9.63
CA ALA A 33 -6.60 -4.83 -9.14
C ALA A 33 -6.53 -5.86 -10.27
N ASN A 34 -5.78 -6.94 -10.07
CA ASN A 34 -5.50 -7.92 -11.13
C ASN A 34 -5.01 -7.26 -12.43
N ASP A 35 -4.07 -6.32 -12.30
CA ASP A 35 -3.50 -5.52 -13.40
C ASP A 35 -4.46 -4.52 -14.09
N ASP A 36 -5.74 -4.45 -13.67
CA ASP A 36 -6.68 -3.45 -14.16
C ASP A 36 -6.60 -2.16 -13.36
N PHE A 37 -6.52 -1.01 -14.05
CA PHE A 37 -6.52 0.30 -13.41
C PHE A 37 -7.85 0.57 -12.69
N VAL A 38 -7.77 0.92 -11.42
CA VAL A 38 -8.93 1.27 -10.59
C VAL A 38 -8.98 2.78 -10.37
N ALA A 39 -7.92 3.35 -9.81
CA ALA A 39 -7.89 4.75 -9.40
C ALA A 39 -6.47 5.27 -9.18
N LYS A 40 -6.34 6.59 -9.09
CA LYS A 40 -5.13 7.29 -8.68
C LYS A 40 -5.39 8.08 -7.40
N TYR A 41 -4.51 7.94 -6.41
CA TYR A 41 -4.63 8.59 -5.11
C TYR A 41 -3.46 9.54 -4.89
N ASN A 42 -3.78 10.73 -4.38
CA ASN A 42 -2.82 11.64 -3.77
C ASN A 42 -3.14 11.72 -2.28
N ALA A 43 -2.35 11.08 -1.42
CA ALA A 43 -2.67 10.89 -0.01
C ALA A 43 -1.40 10.82 0.87
N ASP A 44 -1.56 10.91 2.19
CA ASP A 44 -0.47 10.68 3.15
C ASP A 44 -0.07 9.20 3.24
N GLY A 45 -1.01 8.30 2.94
CA GLY A 45 -0.80 6.86 2.91
C GLY A 45 -1.98 6.10 2.33
N LEU A 46 -1.81 4.79 2.16
CA LEU A 46 -2.78 3.81 1.69
C LEU A 46 -2.75 2.59 2.60
N ILE A 47 -3.91 2.10 3.01
CA ILE A 47 -4.06 0.91 3.86
C ILE A 47 -4.76 -0.19 3.06
N VAL A 48 -4.20 -1.39 3.08
CA VAL A 48 -4.83 -2.61 2.54
C VAL A 48 -5.09 -3.56 3.70
N ALA A 49 -6.36 -3.75 4.03
CA ALA A 49 -6.78 -4.55 5.17
C ALA A 49 -7.48 -5.84 4.74
N THR A 50 -7.31 -6.89 5.54
CA THR A 50 -8.14 -8.10 5.46
C THR A 50 -9.51 -7.85 6.11
N PRO A 51 -10.51 -8.72 5.91
CA PRO A 51 -11.78 -8.62 6.65
C PRO A 51 -11.61 -8.60 8.17
N THR A 52 -10.56 -9.23 8.73
CA THR A 52 -10.25 -9.16 10.16
C THR A 52 -9.70 -7.77 10.55
N GLY A 53 -8.96 -7.13 9.66
CA GLY A 53 -8.41 -5.78 9.85
C GLY A 53 -9.45 -4.65 9.76
N SER A 54 -10.69 -4.90 9.33
CA SER A 54 -11.70 -3.84 9.13
C SER A 54 -12.17 -3.17 10.43
N THR A 55 -12.00 -3.83 11.57
CA THR A 55 -12.25 -3.27 12.91
C THR A 55 -10.96 -2.94 13.64
N ALA A 56 -9.81 -3.12 12.96
CA ALA A 56 -8.52 -2.70 13.46
C ALA A 56 -8.26 -1.25 13.01
N TYR A 57 -7.02 -0.92 12.67
CA TYR A 57 -6.56 0.43 12.37
C TYR A 57 -6.96 0.83 10.94
N SER A 58 -8.26 1.02 10.66
CA SER A 58 -8.75 1.58 9.39
C SER A 58 -9.00 3.08 9.49
#